data_AF-A0A6V7IFI2-F1
#
_entry.id   AF-A0A6V7IFI2-F1
#
_cell.length_a   1.000
_cell.length_b   1.000
_cell.length_c   1.000
_cell.angle_alpha   90.00
_cell.angle_beta   90.00
_cell.angle_gamma   90.00
#
_symmetry.space_group_name_H-M   'P 1'
#
loop_
_entity.id
_entity.type
_entity.pdbx_description
1 polymer ?
#
loop_
_entity_poly.entity_id
_entity_poly.type
_entity_poly.pdbx_seq_one_letter_code
_entity_poly.pdbx_strand_id
1 'polypeptide(L)'
;IYGWGQNTCGQVGSGISTNQNTPRRINSALAGKKIVQIACGQTSSMAVTNNGEVFAWGNNSVGQLGIGTYINQLSPNKIPGLAGVVI
;
A
#
# COMPACT_ATOMS: atom_id res chain seq x y z
N ILE A 1 7.44 -5.31 6.11
CA ILE A 1 6.54 -6.29 5.45
C ILE A 1 7.16 -6.70 4.10
N TYR A 2 6.77 -7.87 3.58
CA TYR A 2 7.21 -8.39 2.29
C TYR A 2 5.99 -8.62 1.40
N GLY A 3 6.14 -8.40 0.09
CA GLY A 3 5.11 -8.68 -0.90
C GLY A 3 5.73 -9.30 -2.16
N TRP A 4 4.94 -10.07 -2.89
CA TRP A 4 5.33 -10.72 -4.15
C TRP A 4 4.09 -11.00 -5.00
N GLY A 5 4.30 -11.46 -6.24
CA GLY A 5 3.27 -11.78 -7.21
C GLY A 5 3.09 -10.73 -8.30
N GLN A 6 1.86 -10.62 -8.78
CA GLN A 6 1.46 -9.65 -9.81
C GLN A 6 1.66 -8.22 -9.30
N ASN A 7 2.27 -7.36 -10.13
CA ASN A 7 2.61 -6.01 -9.73
C ASN A 7 2.37 -4.97 -10.84
N THR A 8 1.53 -5.27 -11.81
CA THR A 8 1.26 -4.40 -12.98
C THR A 8 0.76 -3.00 -12.61
N CYS A 9 0.10 -2.86 -11.46
CA CYS A 9 -0.38 -1.58 -10.93
C CYS A 9 0.42 -1.09 -9.71
N GLY A 10 1.51 -1.78 -9.34
CA GLY A 10 2.30 -1.46 -8.16
C GLY A 10 1.76 -2.06 -6.86
N GLN A 11 0.80 -3.01 -6.90
CA GLN A 11 0.15 -3.57 -5.71
C GLN A 11 1.07 -4.38 -4.77
N VAL A 12 2.30 -4.71 -5.21
CA VAL A 12 3.34 -5.23 -4.33
C VAL A 12 3.95 -4.11 -3.47
N GLY A 13 3.89 -2.85 -3.89
CA GLY A 13 4.39 -1.70 -3.10
C GLY A 13 5.90 -1.51 -3.18
N SER A 14 6.54 -2.09 -4.19
CA SER A 14 8.00 -2.17 -4.32
C SER A 14 8.65 -0.93 -4.98
N GLY A 15 7.86 0.07 -5.38
CA GLY A 15 8.30 1.24 -6.11
C GLY A 15 8.42 1.04 -7.62
N ILE A 16 8.16 -0.16 -8.13
CA ILE A 16 8.13 -0.49 -9.56
C ILE A 16 6.84 -1.23 -9.93
N SER A 17 6.56 -1.36 -11.23
CA SER A 17 5.37 -2.06 -11.78
C SER A 17 5.66 -3.44 -12.38
N THR A 18 6.85 -3.99 -12.14
CA THR A 18 7.24 -5.33 -12.60
C THR A 18 6.88 -6.39 -11.57
N ASN A 19 6.34 -7.52 -12.03
CA ASN A 19 6.02 -8.68 -11.20
C ASN A 19 7.22 -9.11 -10.36
N GLN A 20 6.97 -9.55 -9.13
CA GLN A 20 7.99 -10.00 -8.20
C GLN A 20 7.77 -11.49 -7.94
N ASN A 21 8.62 -12.37 -8.48
CA ASN A 21 8.51 -13.81 -8.27
C ASN A 21 9.13 -14.29 -6.95
N THR A 22 9.75 -13.38 -6.20
CA THR A 22 10.31 -13.63 -4.87
C THR A 22 9.82 -12.58 -3.88
N PRO A 23 9.73 -12.91 -2.58
CA PRO A 23 9.38 -11.95 -1.54
C PRO A 23 10.30 -10.73 -1.57
N ARG A 24 9.72 -9.56 -1.85
CA ARG A 24 10.45 -8.29 -1.85
C ARG A 24 10.06 -7.46 -0.64
N ARG A 25 11.08 -6.92 0.04
CA ARG A 25 10.87 -6.02 1.17
C ARG A 25 10.28 -4.68 0.69
N ILE A 26 9.18 -4.27 1.31
CA ILE A 26 8.53 -2.98 1.06
C ILE A 26 9.17 -1.96 2.01
N ASN A 27 10.08 -1.13 1.50
CA ASN A 27 11.00 -0.29 2.28
C ASN A 27 10.72 1.23 2.24
N SER A 28 9.61 1.65 1.63
CA SER A 28 9.27 3.07 1.52
C SER A 28 8.57 3.58 2.79
N ALA A 29 7.30 3.99 2.72
CA ALA A 29 6.61 4.71 3.80
C ALA A 29 6.31 3.86 5.06
N LEU A 30 6.55 2.55 5.00
CA LEU A 30 6.28 1.61 6.09
C LEU A 30 7.53 1.28 6.92
N ALA A 31 8.70 1.80 6.55
CA ALA A 31 9.94 1.54 7.28
C ALA A 31 9.82 2.03 8.75
N GLY A 32 10.23 1.19 9.70
CA GLY A 32 10.17 1.49 11.13
C GLY A 32 8.76 1.47 11.75
N LYS A 33 7.70 1.24 10.97
CA LYS A 33 6.33 1.17 11.47
C LYS A 33 5.95 -0.28 11.80
N LYS A 34 5.29 -0.50 12.93
CA LYS A 34 4.73 -1.80 13.30
C LYS A 34 3.39 -1.98 12.59
N ILE A 35 3.37 -2.81 11.56
CA ILE A 35 2.14 -3.15 10.83
C ILE A 35 1.37 -4.21 11.63
N VAL A 36 0.09 -3.95 11.89
CA VAL A 36 -0.79 -4.83 12.67
C VAL A 36 -1.86 -5.50 11.81
N GLN A 37 -2.19 -4.91 10.66
CA GLN A 37 -3.16 -5.46 9.71
C GLN A 37 -2.73 -5.20 8.27
N ILE A 38 -3.04 -6.15 7.39
CA ILE A 38 -2.83 -6.07 5.94
C ILE A 38 -4.09 -6.57 5.25
N ALA A 39 -4.49 -5.91 4.17
CA ALA A 39 -5.56 -6.37 3.28
C ALA A 39 -5.11 -6.23 1.83
N CYS A 40 -5.49 -7.20 0.99
CA CYS A 40 -5.18 -7.19 -0.43
C CYS A 40 -6.50 -7.18 -1.22
N GLY A 41 -6.65 -6.18 -2.10
CA GLY A 41 -7.65 -6.20 -3.16
C GLY A 41 -7.11 -6.92 -4.41
N GLN A 42 -7.88 -6.90 -5.49
CA GLN A 42 -7.48 -7.53 -6.76
C GLN A 42 -6.22 -6.89 -7.35
N THR A 43 -6.13 -5.56 -7.32
CA THR A 43 -5.01 -4.79 -7.87
C THR A 43 -4.54 -3.68 -6.92
N SER A 44 -4.89 -3.77 -5.64
CA SER A 44 -4.51 -2.81 -4.59
C SER A 44 -4.18 -3.52 -3.29
N SER A 45 -3.49 -2.84 -2.39
CA SER A 45 -3.07 -3.35 -1.09
C SER A 45 -3.19 -2.24 -0.05
N MET A 46 -3.46 -2.63 1.19
CA MET A 46 -3.64 -1.73 2.33
C MET A 46 -2.92 -2.27 3.56
N ALA A 47 -2.44 -1.38 4.41
CA ALA A 47 -1.85 -1.72 5.70
C ALA A 47 -2.24 -0.72 6.79
N VAL A 48 -2.43 -1.24 8.01
CA VAL A 48 -2.67 -0.45 9.22
C VAL A 48 -1.51 -0.65 10.19
N THR A 49 -1.02 0.45 10.74
CA THR A 49 0.04 0.44 11.75
C THR A 49 -0.55 0.37 13.17
N ASN A 50 0.27 0.03 14.16
CA ASN A 50 -0.16 -0.04 15.56
C ASN A 50 -0.60 1.30 16.17
N ASN A 51 -0.27 2.42 15.54
CA ASN A 51 -0.70 3.76 15.92
C ASN A 51 -1.87 4.27 15.06
N GLY A 52 -2.57 3.38 14.33
CA GLY A 52 -3.78 3.70 13.57
C GLY A 52 -3.55 4.37 12.22
N GLU A 53 -2.31 4.50 11.74
CA GLU A 53 -2.06 5.06 10.41
C GLU A 53 -2.40 4.04 9.33
N VAL A 54 -3.16 4.49 8.33
CA VAL A 54 -3.57 3.66 7.19
C VAL A 54 -2.79 4.05 5.93
N PHE A 55 -2.31 3.03 5.23
CA PHE A 55 -1.59 3.16 3.97
C PHE A 55 -2.27 2.34 2.89
N ALA A 56 -2.27 2.84 1.66
CA ALA A 56 -2.76 2.14 0.49
C ALA A 56 -1.78 2.27 -0.69
N TRP A 57 -1.71 1.25 -1.53
CA TRP A 57 -0.93 1.25 -2.77
C TRP A 57 -1.53 0.31 -3.83
N GLY A 58 -1.04 0.43 -5.07
CA GLY A 58 -1.53 -0.30 -6.23
C GLY A 58 -2.38 0.56 -7.18
N ASN A 59 -3.35 -0.08 -7.82
CA ASN A 59 -4.28 0.55 -8.75
C ASN A 59 -5.13 1.60 -8.02
N ASN A 60 -5.32 2.75 -8.68
CA ASN A 60 -6.13 3.84 -8.18
C ASN A 60 -7.04 4.44 -9.27
N SER A 61 -7.30 3.70 -10.36
CA SER A 61 -8.03 4.20 -11.52
C SER A 61 -9.46 4.66 -11.20
N VAL A 62 -10.04 4.16 -10.10
CA VAL A 62 -11.37 4.56 -9.62
C VAL A 62 -11.34 5.21 -8.23
N GLY A 63 -10.14 5.61 -7.76
CA GLY A 63 -9.97 6.27 -6.46
C GLY A 63 -9.95 5.31 -5.25
N GLN A 64 -9.81 4.00 -5.48
CA GLN A 64 -9.88 2.98 -4.44
C GLN A 64 -8.78 3.06 -3.37
N LEU A 65 -7.74 3.88 -3.56
CA LEU A 65 -6.73 4.11 -2.53
C LEU A 65 -7.12 5.21 -1.53
N GLY A 66 -8.14 6.03 -1.84
CA GLY A 66 -8.64 7.06 -0.93
C GLY A 66 -7.70 8.25 -0.69
N ILE A 67 -6.72 8.47 -1.58
CA ILE A 67 -5.67 9.49 -1.42
C ILE A 67 -5.97 10.83 -2.13
N GLY A 68 -7.23 11.08 -2.53
CA GLY A 68 -7.62 12.33 -3.19
C GLY A 68 -7.12 12.49 -4.64
N THR A 69 -6.62 11.42 -5.25
CA THR A 69 -6.22 11.37 -6.66
C THR A 69 -6.68 10.06 -7.30
N TYR A 70 -6.56 9.95 -8.62
CA TYR A 70 -6.81 8.72 -9.38
C TYR A 70 -5.51 8.06 -9.88
N ILE A 71 -4.36 8.45 -9.32
CA ILE A 71 -3.04 8.01 -9.79
C ILE A 71 -2.59 6.78 -9.01
N ASN A 72 -2.21 5.71 -9.73
CA ASN A 72 -1.66 4.49 -9.15
C ASN A 72 -0.45 4.80 -8.25
N GLN A 73 -0.33 4.07 -7.16
CA GLN A 73 0.78 4.23 -6.23
C GLN A 73 1.66 2.98 -6.24
N LEU A 74 2.90 3.13 -6.69
CA LEU A 74 3.86 2.01 -6.73
C LEU A 74 4.48 1.71 -5.36
N SER A 75 4.28 2.61 -4.40
CA SER A 75 4.72 2.50 -3.02
C SER A 75 3.54 2.82 -2.08
N PRO A 76 3.52 2.26 -0.85
CA PRO A 76 2.60 2.68 0.21
C PRO A 76 2.50 4.20 0.33
N ASN A 77 1.28 4.71 0.23
CA ASN A 77 0.96 6.12 0.44
C ASN A 77 -0.02 6.24 1.62
N LYS A 78 0.22 7.20 2.52
CA LYS A 78 -0.63 7.40 3.70
C LYS A 78 -1.95 8.00 3.26
N ILE A 79 -3.07 7.48 3.78
CA ILE A 79 -4.40 8.00 3.49
C ILE A 79 -4.65 9.24 4.37
N PRO A 80 -4.67 10.48 3.83
CA PRO A 80 -4.75 11.68 4.66
C PRO A 80 -6.10 11.82 5.36
N GLY A 81 -7.18 11.35 4.72
CA GLY A 81 -8.54 11.42 5.27
C GLY A 81 -8.80 10.56 6.51
N LEU A 82 -7.85 9.69 6.88
CA LEU A 82 -7.92 8.86 8.10
C LEU A 82 -6.93 9.34 9.18
N ALA A 83 -6.26 10.47 8.99
CA ALA A 83 -5.36 11.01 10.00
C ALA A 83 -6.15 11.39 11.27
N GLY A 84 -5.73 10.85 12.42
CA GLY A 84 -6.38 11.09 13.71
C GLY A 84 -7.61 10.19 13.97
N VAL A 85 -8.01 9.35 13.02
CA VAL A 85 -9.00 8.31 13.24
C VAL A 85 -8.33 7.16 13.98
N VAL A 86 -8.89 6.76 15.12
CA VAL A 86 -8.46 5.55 15.84
C VAL A 86 -9.26 4.37 15.27
N ILE A 87 -8.56 3.35 14.79
CA ILE A 87 -9.13 2.14 14.18
C ILE A 87 -8.85 0.95 15.11
#